data_AF-A0A1Q9K201-F1
#
_entry.id   AF-A0A1Q9K201-F1
#
_cell.length_a   1.000
_cell.length_b   1.000
_cell.length_c   1.000
_cell.angle_alpha   90.00
_cell.angle_beta   90.00
_cell.angle_gamma   90.00
#
_symmetry.space_group_name_H-M   'P 1'
#
loop_
_entity.id
_entity.type
_entity.pdbx_description
1 polymer ?
#
loop_
_entity_poly.entity_id
_entity_poly.type
_entity_poly.pdbx_seq_one_letter_code
_entity_poly.pdbx_strand_id
1 'polypeptide(L)'
;MKKEITKKILKVLSIILMVLGIIFIGIIIYVWTSSEDTIDSSYNDGEETNINQGQFQIIGHEIVRDVDGYYDVVYRIKNISDETLTFVGFSIIELDTKGNINDSYESYNKHSVEVDLKPNQVYKLDLTFSDEDNIASIESENYVYEDNNGDYIEGEFSKKYVVKIKEKESDLVSDEDFEQLKFKEINLIKSIGSNINVDKDSFTVKRSGNYYYTSVYVSVNGESDYIEGTYKKKNGKFESVIDEEDETDEEDSDPVSVTGSGPDLSQYQ
;
A
#
# COMPACT_ATOMS: atom_id res chain seq x y z
N MET A 1 8.10 13.11 -52.01
CA MET A 1 8.97 13.53 -50.90
C MET A 1 8.29 13.46 -49.52
N LYS A 2 7.11 14.07 -49.29
CA LYS A 2 6.43 14.00 -47.97
C LYS A 2 6.16 12.57 -47.46
N LYS A 3 5.68 11.66 -48.31
CA LYS A 3 5.41 10.24 -47.94
C LYS A 3 6.65 9.45 -47.49
N GLU A 4 7.82 9.75 -48.02
CA GLU A 4 9.08 9.09 -47.67
C GLU A 4 9.57 9.51 -46.27
N ILE A 5 9.40 10.79 -45.93
CA ILE A 5 9.79 11.34 -44.64
C ILE A 5 8.88 10.80 -43.53
N THR A 6 7.56 10.74 -43.76
CA THR A 6 6.60 10.19 -42.80
C THR A 6 6.89 8.72 -42.50
N LYS A 7 7.29 7.93 -43.51
CA LYS A 7 7.63 6.51 -43.34
C LYS A 7 8.91 6.30 -42.53
N LYS A 8 9.90 7.19 -42.66
CA LYS A 8 11.13 7.15 -41.85
C LYS A 8 10.86 7.54 -40.40
N ILE A 9 10.01 8.54 -40.16
CA ILE A 9 9.64 8.97 -38.81
C ILE A 9 8.86 7.87 -38.07
N LEU A 10 7.88 7.23 -38.72
CA LEU A 10 7.14 6.11 -38.11
C LEU A 10 8.06 4.95 -37.73
N LYS A 11 9.07 4.67 -38.57
CA LYS A 11 10.03 3.59 -38.31
C LYS A 11 10.92 3.88 -37.11
N VAL A 12 11.33 5.13 -36.92
CA VAL A 12 12.11 5.55 -35.75
C VAL A 12 11.25 5.51 -34.48
N LEU A 13 10.00 5.98 -34.56
CA LEU A 13 9.08 5.98 -33.42
C LEU A 13 8.75 4.56 -32.94
N SER A 14 8.55 3.63 -33.88
CA SER A 14 8.34 2.21 -33.59
C SER A 14 9.53 1.56 -32.89
N ILE A 15 10.76 1.94 -33.24
CA ILE A 15 11.98 1.44 -32.59
C ILE A 15 12.05 1.97 -31.15
N ILE A 16 11.76 3.26 -30.94
CA ILE A 16 11.77 3.87 -29.60
C ILE A 16 10.75 3.20 -28.67
N LEU A 17 9.51 3.00 -29.14
CA LEU A 17 8.46 2.32 -28.36
C LEU A 17 8.83 0.86 -28.03
N MET A 18 9.53 0.18 -28.95
CA MET A 18 9.98 -1.19 -28.72
C MET A 18 11.06 -1.26 -27.64
N VAL A 19 11.97 -0.28 -27.59
CA VAL A 19 13.01 -0.21 -26.55
C VAL A 19 12.40 0.07 -25.18
N LEU A 20 11.46 1.03 -25.09
CA LEU A 20 10.79 1.36 -23.82
C LEU A 20 9.97 0.19 -23.25
N GLY A 21 9.28 -0.57 -24.10
CA GLY A 21 8.51 -1.73 -23.64
C GLY A 21 9.37 -2.87 -23.08
N ILE A 22 10.61 -3.01 -23.56
CA ILE A 22 11.55 -4.03 -23.05
C ILE A 22 12.08 -3.65 -21.67
N ILE A 23 12.37 -2.36 -21.44
CA ILE A 23 12.82 -1.83 -20.15
C ILE A 23 11.75 -2.08 -19.07
N PHE A 24 10.49 -1.78 -19.39
CA PHE A 24 9.37 -1.91 -18.45
C PHE A 24 9.14 -3.36 -17.97
N ILE A 25 9.34 -4.36 -18.84
CA ILE A 25 9.19 -5.78 -18.47
C ILE A 25 10.35 -6.25 -17.59
N GLY A 26 11.57 -5.75 -17.83
CA GLY A 26 12.74 -6.06 -16.99
C GLY A 26 12.56 -5.58 -15.55
N ILE A 27 11.99 -4.39 -15.37
CA ILE A 27 11.72 -3.79 -14.04
C ILE A 27 10.70 -4.62 -13.25
N ILE A 28 9.62 -5.08 -13.89
CA ILE A 28 8.60 -5.91 -13.23
C ILE A 28 9.20 -7.24 -12.73
N ILE A 29 10.09 -7.86 -13.51
CA ILE A 29 10.76 -9.12 -13.12
C ILE A 29 11.75 -8.86 -11.97
N TYR A 30 12.56 -7.79 -12.07
CA TYR A 30 13.54 -7.44 -11.04
C TYR A 30 12.89 -7.16 -9.68
N VAL A 31 11.79 -6.39 -9.65
CA VAL A 31 11.04 -6.11 -8.42
C VAL A 31 10.42 -7.38 -7.83
N TRP A 32 10.03 -8.35 -8.66
CA TRP A 32 9.47 -9.62 -8.18
C TRP A 32 10.56 -10.55 -7.61
N THR A 33 11.75 -10.59 -8.21
CA THR A 33 12.87 -11.43 -7.74
C THR A 33 13.65 -10.83 -6.57
N SER A 34 13.68 -9.50 -6.42
CA SER A 34 14.35 -8.82 -5.29
C SER A 34 13.52 -8.77 -4.01
N SER A 35 12.38 -9.47 -3.98
CA SER A 35 11.55 -9.64 -2.78
C SER A 35 11.86 -10.92 -1.99
N GLU A 36 12.82 -11.73 -2.42
CA GLU A 36 13.35 -12.87 -1.65
C GLU A 36 14.58 -12.45 -0.82
N ASP A 37 14.35 -12.41 0.49
CA ASP A 37 15.28 -12.27 1.61
C ASP A 37 16.77 -12.56 1.32
N THR A 38 17.60 -11.50 1.34
CA THR A 38 19.00 -11.63 1.73
C THR A 38 19.12 -11.57 3.25
N ILE A 39 19.12 -12.74 3.89
CA ILE A 39 19.65 -12.92 5.24
C ILE A 39 21.17 -12.81 5.15
N ASP A 40 21.71 -11.67 5.58
CA ASP A 40 23.16 -11.49 5.73
C ASP A 40 23.59 -12.11 7.07
N SER A 41 24.17 -13.32 7.01
CA SER A 41 24.77 -13.96 8.18
C SER A 41 26.20 -13.43 8.37
N SER A 42 26.34 -12.35 9.15
CA SER A 42 27.63 -11.98 9.72
C SER A 42 27.68 -12.38 11.20
N TYR A 43 28.59 -13.32 11.47
CA TYR A 43 28.89 -13.89 12.78
C TYR A 43 29.58 -12.81 13.65
N ASN A 44 28.93 -12.37 14.72
CA ASN A 44 29.56 -11.63 15.81
C ASN A 44 29.20 -12.29 17.14
N ASP A 45 30.24 -12.80 17.79
CA ASP A 45 30.28 -13.30 19.16
C ASP A 45 30.18 -12.10 20.12
N GLY A 46 29.08 -12.02 20.87
CA GLY A 46 28.82 -10.93 21.80
C GLY A 46 27.40 -10.97 22.37
N GLU A 47 27.28 -11.47 23.61
CA GLU A 47 26.13 -11.40 24.53
C GLU A 47 24.72 -11.53 23.91
N GLU A 48 24.12 -12.72 24.05
CA GLU A 48 22.71 -13.01 23.80
C GLU A 48 21.80 -12.04 24.58
N THR A 49 21.39 -10.97 23.92
CA THR A 49 20.10 -10.36 24.19
C THR A 49 19.11 -11.07 23.27
N ASN A 50 18.42 -12.05 23.85
CA ASN A 50 17.38 -12.84 23.21
C ASN A 50 16.25 -11.87 22.79
N ILE A 51 16.31 -11.37 21.55
CA ILE A 51 15.24 -10.55 20.98
C ILE A 51 14.09 -11.53 20.72
N ASN A 52 13.23 -11.66 21.71
CA ASN A 52 12.09 -12.56 21.75
C ASN A 52 11.30 -12.39 20.44
N GLN A 53 11.35 -13.38 19.55
CA GLN A 53 10.39 -13.44 18.45
C GLN A 53 9.02 -13.59 19.11
N GLY A 54 8.15 -12.58 18.97
CA GLY A 54 6.84 -12.58 19.63
C GLY A 54 6.09 -13.90 19.42
N GLN A 55 5.47 -14.43 20.46
CA GLN A 55 4.74 -15.70 20.47
C GLN A 55 3.41 -15.62 19.69
N PHE A 56 2.86 -14.42 19.54
CA PHE A 56 1.63 -14.16 18.80
C PHE A 56 1.83 -13.12 17.72
N GLN A 57 1.00 -13.21 16.68
CA GLN A 57 0.96 -12.26 15.57
C GLN A 57 -0.48 -11.90 15.22
N ILE A 58 -0.75 -10.62 14.98
CA ILE A 58 -1.97 -10.20 14.28
C ILE A 58 -1.73 -10.34 12.77
N ILE A 59 -2.43 -11.26 12.12
CA ILE A 59 -2.23 -11.59 10.69
C ILE A 59 -3.26 -10.93 9.77
N GLY A 60 -4.22 -10.20 10.33
CA GLY A 60 -5.24 -9.50 9.56
C GLY A 60 -6.36 -8.95 10.43
N HIS A 61 -7.15 -8.07 9.84
CA HIS A 61 -8.35 -7.51 10.46
C HIS A 61 -9.45 -7.32 9.40
N GLU A 62 -10.69 -7.20 9.87
CA GLU A 62 -11.85 -6.82 9.09
C GLU A 62 -12.68 -5.82 9.90
N ILE A 63 -13.18 -4.76 9.26
CA ILE A 63 -14.05 -3.77 9.90
C ILE A 63 -15.48 -4.04 9.44
N VAL A 64 -16.36 -4.35 10.37
CA VAL A 64 -17.79 -4.60 10.12
C VAL A 64 -18.57 -3.45 10.72
N ARG A 65 -19.26 -2.67 9.88
CA ARG A 65 -20.08 -1.54 10.36
C ARG A 65 -21.49 -2.01 10.66
N ASP A 66 -21.98 -1.71 11.85
CA ASP A 66 -23.38 -1.87 12.21
C ASP A 66 -24.17 -0.58 11.91
N VAL A 67 -25.49 -0.69 11.79
CA VAL A 67 -26.39 0.42 11.50
C VAL A 67 -26.67 1.32 12.72
N ASP A 68 -26.32 0.87 13.92
CA ASP A 68 -26.70 1.49 15.19
C ASP A 68 -25.61 2.41 15.80
N GLY A 69 -24.68 2.92 14.98
CA GLY A 69 -23.61 3.84 15.42
C GLY A 69 -22.42 3.14 16.11
N TYR A 70 -22.27 1.85 15.85
CA TYR A 70 -21.15 1.03 16.31
C TYR A 70 -20.50 0.32 15.13
N TYR A 71 -19.26 -0.09 15.31
CA TYR A 71 -18.57 -0.98 14.39
C TYR A 71 -17.72 -1.97 15.15
N ASP A 72 -17.55 -3.14 14.55
CA ASP A 72 -16.70 -4.20 15.05
C ASP A 72 -15.39 -4.24 14.26
N VAL A 73 -14.29 -4.50 14.97
CA VAL A 73 -13.02 -4.86 14.36
C VAL A 73 -12.72 -6.31 14.70
N VAL A 74 -12.77 -7.16 13.68
CA VAL A 74 -12.51 -8.60 13.81
C VAL A 74 -11.04 -8.86 13.49
N TYR A 75 -10.26 -9.10 14.53
CA TYR A 75 -8.84 -9.41 14.44
C TYR A 75 -8.61 -10.91 14.21
N ARG A 76 -7.57 -11.25 13.46
CA ARG A 76 -7.08 -12.63 13.30
C ARG A 76 -5.74 -12.75 14.01
N ILE A 77 -5.73 -13.46 15.13
CA ILE A 77 -4.56 -13.67 15.97
C ILE A 77 -4.01 -15.07 15.70
N LYS A 78 -2.72 -15.19 15.43
CA LYS A 78 -2.06 -16.46 15.18
C LYS A 78 -1.04 -16.74 16.29
N ASN A 79 -1.07 -17.92 16.87
CA ASN A 79 0.06 -18.43 17.67
C ASN A 79 1.18 -18.83 16.71
N ILE A 80 2.33 -18.15 16.80
CA ILE A 80 3.50 -18.45 15.96
C ILE A 80 4.60 -19.20 16.72
N SER A 81 4.39 -19.49 18.01
CA SER A 81 5.23 -20.38 18.80
C SER A 81 5.12 -21.84 18.36
N ASP A 82 6.03 -22.68 18.86
CA ASP A 82 6.00 -24.13 18.76
C ASP A 82 5.24 -24.83 19.91
N GLU A 83 4.70 -24.05 20.84
CA GLU A 83 3.92 -24.53 21.98
C GLU A 83 2.43 -24.18 21.87
N THR A 84 1.60 -24.88 22.66
CA THR A 84 0.23 -24.41 22.90
C THR A 84 0.30 -23.36 23.99
N LEU A 85 -0.33 -22.21 23.75
CA LEU A 85 -0.34 -21.06 24.66
C LEU A 85 -1.78 -20.55 24.80
N THR A 86 -2.12 -20.02 25.97
CA THR A 86 -3.45 -19.44 26.20
C THR A 86 -3.40 -17.95 25.91
N PHE A 87 -4.04 -17.53 24.82
CA PHE A 87 -4.13 -16.11 24.47
C PHE A 87 -5.16 -15.41 25.35
N VAL A 88 -4.77 -14.28 25.95
CA VAL A 88 -5.60 -13.50 26.88
C VAL A 88 -6.11 -12.21 26.24
N GLY A 89 -5.23 -11.48 25.57
CA GLY A 89 -5.59 -10.21 24.94
C GLY A 89 -4.39 -9.42 24.43
N PHE A 90 -4.64 -8.19 24.01
CA PHE A 90 -3.61 -7.29 23.51
C PHE A 90 -3.94 -5.82 23.75
N SER A 91 -2.90 -4.98 23.74
CA SER A 91 -3.07 -3.54 23.93
C SER A 91 -3.87 -2.91 22.81
N ILE A 92 -4.74 -1.99 23.21
CA ILE A 92 -5.55 -1.16 22.34
C ILE A 92 -5.22 0.29 22.67
N ILE A 93 -4.65 1.00 21.70
CA ILE A 93 -4.47 2.46 21.74
C ILE A 93 -5.38 3.06 20.67
N GLU A 94 -6.39 3.80 21.09
CA GLU A 94 -7.34 4.46 20.19
C GLU A 94 -6.85 5.87 19.88
N LEU A 95 -6.74 6.21 18.59
CA LEU A 95 -6.25 7.52 18.14
C LEU A 95 -7.30 8.28 17.33
N ASP A 96 -7.41 9.59 17.56
CA ASP A 96 -8.22 10.49 16.74
C ASP A 96 -7.59 10.80 15.36
N THR A 97 -8.29 11.58 14.52
CA THR A 97 -7.82 11.96 13.17
C THR A 97 -6.56 12.82 13.16
N LYS A 98 -6.18 13.39 14.32
CA LYS A 98 -4.96 14.19 14.53
C LYS A 98 -3.83 13.35 15.14
N GLY A 99 -4.09 12.10 15.50
CA GLY A 99 -3.14 11.19 16.14
C GLY A 99 -3.01 11.39 17.65
N ASN A 100 -3.95 12.07 18.30
CA ASN A 100 -4.00 12.12 19.76
C ASN A 100 -4.64 10.84 20.31
N ILE A 101 -4.18 10.38 21.48
CA ILE A 101 -4.75 9.23 22.16
C ILE A 101 -6.12 9.63 22.75
N ASN A 102 -7.16 8.92 22.32
CA ASN A 102 -8.50 8.97 22.91
C ASN A 102 -8.56 8.10 24.16
N ASP A 103 -8.10 6.85 24.05
CA ASP A 103 -8.08 5.87 25.13
C ASP A 103 -6.96 4.84 24.94
N SER A 104 -6.56 4.18 26.03
CA SER A 104 -5.54 3.12 26.06
C SER A 104 -5.88 2.07 27.11
N TYR A 105 -6.11 0.83 26.67
CA TYR A 105 -6.52 -0.28 27.54
C TYR A 105 -6.17 -1.64 26.91
N GLU A 106 -6.41 -2.73 27.64
CA GLU A 106 -6.21 -4.09 27.13
C GLU A 106 -7.49 -4.67 26.56
N SER A 107 -7.42 -5.44 25.47
CA SER A 107 -8.61 -5.97 24.78
C SER A 107 -9.52 -6.79 25.70
N TYR A 108 -8.96 -7.45 26.71
CA TYR A 108 -9.72 -8.22 27.70
C TYR A 108 -10.62 -7.34 28.60
N ASN A 109 -10.39 -6.03 28.66
CA ASN A 109 -11.28 -5.08 29.33
C ASN A 109 -12.62 -4.92 28.60
N LYS A 110 -12.63 -5.05 27.27
CA LYS A 110 -13.85 -5.03 26.44
C LYS A 110 -14.41 -6.43 26.20
N HIS A 111 -13.53 -7.40 25.97
CA HIS A 111 -13.91 -8.77 25.71
C HIS A 111 -12.88 -9.72 26.31
N SER A 112 -13.12 -10.14 27.56
CA SER A 112 -12.27 -11.13 28.23
C SER A 112 -12.33 -12.45 27.47
N VAL A 113 -11.18 -12.88 26.97
CA VAL A 113 -10.99 -14.15 26.28
C VAL A 113 -9.80 -14.83 26.90
N GLU A 114 -9.94 -16.11 27.23
CA GLU A 114 -8.82 -17.01 27.47
C GLU A 114 -9.00 -18.17 26.50
N VAL A 115 -8.10 -18.29 25.54
CA VAL A 115 -8.21 -19.30 24.49
C VAL A 115 -6.90 -20.01 24.25
N ASP A 116 -6.90 -21.32 24.43
CA ASP A 116 -5.77 -22.18 24.11
C ASP A 116 -5.59 -22.26 22.58
N LEU A 117 -4.44 -21.78 22.11
CA LEU A 117 -4.07 -21.80 20.69
C LEU A 117 -2.88 -22.71 20.49
N LYS A 118 -3.07 -23.76 19.69
CA LYS A 118 -1.97 -24.64 19.24
C LYS A 118 -1.02 -23.89 18.31
N PRO A 119 0.19 -24.41 18.09
CA PRO A 119 1.12 -23.88 17.09
C PRO A 119 0.42 -23.66 15.74
N ASN A 120 0.59 -22.47 15.17
CA ASN A 120 -0.01 -22.00 13.92
C ASN A 120 -1.55 -21.86 13.90
N GLN A 121 -2.24 -22.09 15.01
CA GLN A 121 -3.69 -21.91 15.09
C GLN A 121 -4.03 -20.41 15.04
N VAL A 122 -5.14 -20.11 14.35
CA VAL A 122 -5.67 -18.76 14.22
C VAL A 122 -6.98 -18.64 15.01
N TYR A 123 -7.09 -17.59 15.80
CA TYR A 123 -8.28 -17.18 16.53
C TYR A 123 -8.85 -15.89 15.95
N LYS A 124 -10.18 -15.74 16.03
CA LYS A 124 -10.87 -14.51 15.68
C LYS A 124 -11.32 -13.81 16.96
N LEU A 125 -10.74 -12.65 17.23
CA LEU A 125 -11.18 -11.77 18.31
C LEU A 125 -12.06 -10.68 17.72
N ASP A 126 -13.25 -10.52 18.29
CA ASP A 126 -14.20 -9.49 17.90
C ASP A 126 -14.24 -8.40 18.98
N LEU A 127 -14.04 -7.14 18.59
CA LEU A 127 -14.03 -5.99 19.47
C LEU A 127 -14.96 -4.90 18.91
N THR A 128 -15.93 -4.47 19.72
CA THR A 128 -16.89 -3.43 19.37
C THR A 128 -16.43 -2.03 19.79
N PHE A 129 -16.65 -1.05 18.93
CA PHE A 129 -16.29 0.35 19.10
C PHE A 129 -17.45 1.26 18.72
N SER A 130 -17.55 2.43 19.38
CA SER A 130 -18.56 3.44 19.06
C SER A 130 -18.07 4.36 17.93
N ASP A 131 -18.94 4.72 17.00
CA ASP A 131 -18.63 5.78 16.02
C ASP A 131 -18.49 7.16 16.69
N GLU A 132 -19.14 7.36 17.85
CA GLU A 132 -19.10 8.62 18.62
C GLU A 132 -17.72 8.92 19.21
N ASP A 133 -16.91 7.88 19.47
CA ASP A 133 -15.55 8.01 20.01
C ASP A 133 -14.59 8.62 18.98
N ASN A 134 -15.03 8.81 17.73
CA ASN A 134 -14.27 9.46 16.66
C ASN A 134 -12.87 8.87 16.43
N ILE A 135 -12.72 7.58 16.67
CA ILE A 135 -11.50 6.82 16.45
C ILE A 135 -11.17 6.82 14.95
N ALA A 136 -9.96 7.24 14.61
CA ALA A 136 -9.41 7.21 13.26
C ALA A 136 -8.49 6.01 13.04
N SER A 137 -7.74 5.60 14.06
CA SER A 137 -6.93 4.37 14.02
C SER A 137 -6.82 3.72 15.39
N ILE A 138 -6.59 2.41 15.38
CA ILE A 138 -6.29 1.61 16.56
C ILE A 138 -4.88 1.05 16.39
N GLU A 139 -4.05 1.18 17.42
CA GLU A 139 -2.69 0.65 17.45
C GLU A 139 -2.51 -0.38 18.57
N SER A 140 -1.66 -1.38 18.32
CA SER A 140 -1.36 -2.47 19.25
C SER A 140 0.11 -2.82 19.23
N GLU A 141 0.74 -2.87 20.41
CA GLU A 141 2.19 -3.03 20.55
C GLU A 141 2.56 -4.30 21.33
N ASN A 142 1.75 -4.67 22.32
CA ASN A 142 1.97 -5.83 23.19
C ASN A 142 0.72 -6.73 23.24
N TYR A 143 0.93 -7.94 23.76
CA TYR A 143 -0.10 -8.92 24.03
C TYR A 143 0.16 -9.63 25.35
N VAL A 144 -0.88 -10.23 25.92
CA VAL A 144 -0.82 -11.02 27.14
C VAL A 144 -1.23 -12.46 26.82
N TYR A 145 -0.47 -13.41 27.36
CA TYR A 145 -0.76 -14.83 27.28
C TYR A 145 -0.41 -15.54 28.58
N GLU A 146 -1.00 -16.70 28.80
CA GLU A 146 -0.62 -17.62 29.87
C GLU A 146 0.20 -18.77 29.27
N ASP A 147 1.34 -19.07 29.89
CA ASP A 147 2.26 -20.13 29.48
C ASP A 147 1.82 -21.51 29.99
N ASN A 148 2.58 -22.56 29.64
CA ASN A 148 2.28 -23.92 30.09
C ASN A 148 2.43 -24.14 31.61
N ASN A 149 3.03 -23.20 32.34
CA ASN A 149 3.15 -23.23 33.81
C ASN A 149 2.00 -22.50 34.51
N GLY A 150 1.13 -21.82 33.75
CA GLY A 150 0.05 -21.00 34.28
C GLY A 150 0.48 -19.58 34.65
N ASP A 151 1.66 -19.14 34.19
CA ASP A 151 2.16 -17.80 34.43
C ASP A 151 1.69 -16.84 33.32
N TYR A 152 1.16 -15.68 33.70
CA TYR A 152 0.80 -14.61 32.77
C TYR A 152 2.05 -13.84 32.33
N ILE A 153 2.28 -13.81 31.03
CA ILE A 153 3.43 -13.17 30.40
C ILE A 153 2.93 -12.10 29.43
N GLU A 154 3.52 -10.90 29.55
CA GLU A 154 3.40 -9.85 28.55
C GLU A 154 4.47 -10.08 27.47
N GLY A 155 4.06 -10.10 26.21
CA GLY A 155 4.94 -10.16 25.06
C GLY A 155 4.72 -8.98 24.12
N GLU A 156 5.68 -8.71 23.25
CA GLU A 156 5.60 -7.62 22.28
C GLU A 156 5.40 -8.17 20.87
N PHE A 157 4.55 -7.51 20.07
CA PHE A 157 4.47 -7.79 18.65
C PHE A 157 5.76 -7.34 17.97
N SER A 158 6.25 -8.11 16.99
CA SER A 158 7.47 -7.78 16.26
C SER A 158 7.41 -6.43 15.54
N LYS A 159 6.21 -5.95 15.22
CA LYS A 159 5.91 -4.61 14.73
C LYS A 159 4.57 -4.16 15.31
N LYS A 160 4.45 -2.86 15.60
CA LYS A 160 3.18 -2.24 15.94
C LYS A 160 2.14 -2.53 14.86
N TYR A 161 1.00 -3.09 15.26
CA TYR A 161 -0.10 -3.35 14.37
C TYR A 161 -1.05 -2.15 14.35
N VAL A 162 -1.49 -1.74 13.15
CA VAL A 162 -2.33 -0.55 12.98
C VAL A 162 -3.56 -0.88 12.15
N VAL A 163 -4.74 -0.62 12.72
CA VAL A 163 -6.02 -0.66 12.02
C VAL A 163 -6.44 0.77 11.70
N LYS A 164 -6.68 1.09 10.42
CA LYS A 164 -7.18 2.40 9.99
C LYS A 164 -8.70 2.34 9.85
N ILE A 165 -9.41 3.12 10.67
CA ILE A 165 -10.87 3.23 10.67
C ILE A 165 -11.35 4.39 9.79
N LYS A 166 -10.63 5.51 9.86
CA LYS A 166 -10.86 6.73 9.07
C LYS A 166 -9.52 7.21 8.50
N GLU A 167 -9.57 8.00 7.42
CA GLU A 167 -8.37 8.68 6.95
C GLU A 167 -7.91 9.71 7.98
N LYS A 168 -6.58 9.82 8.20
CA LYS A 168 -6.03 10.87 9.06
C LYS A 168 -6.38 12.22 8.45
N GLU A 169 -6.62 13.25 9.27
CA GLU A 169 -6.87 14.60 8.76
C GLU A 169 -5.69 15.11 7.91
N SER A 170 -4.48 14.66 8.24
CA SER A 170 -3.28 14.91 7.43
C SER A 170 -3.31 14.27 6.04
N ASP A 171 -4.06 13.19 5.87
CA ASP A 171 -4.20 12.42 4.63
C ASP A 171 -5.41 12.90 3.81
N LEU A 172 -6.25 13.77 4.38
CA LEU A 172 -7.28 14.46 3.63
C LEU A 172 -6.64 15.50 2.69
N VAL A 173 -7.19 15.56 1.48
CA VAL A 173 -6.86 16.57 0.48
C VAL A 173 -7.80 17.73 0.69
N SER A 174 -7.29 18.96 0.87
CA SER A 174 -8.15 20.14 0.96
C SER A 174 -8.86 20.40 -0.37
N ASP A 175 -10.05 21.01 -0.33
CA ASP A 175 -10.81 21.38 -1.54
C ASP A 175 -9.96 22.22 -2.51
N GLU A 176 -9.13 23.12 -1.96
CA GLU A 176 -8.21 23.94 -2.74
C GLU A 176 -7.16 23.08 -3.45
N ASP A 177 -6.56 22.10 -2.75
CA ASP A 177 -5.55 21.22 -3.31
C ASP A 177 -6.14 20.28 -4.37
N PHE A 178 -7.36 19.79 -4.11
CA PHE A 178 -8.11 18.98 -5.05
C PHE A 178 -8.37 19.72 -6.36
N GLU A 179 -8.89 20.95 -6.30
CA GLU A 179 -9.19 21.74 -7.50
C GLU A 179 -7.93 22.14 -8.27
N GLN A 180 -6.83 22.47 -7.56
CA GLN A 180 -5.54 22.76 -8.21
C GLN A 180 -4.99 21.55 -8.97
N LEU A 181 -5.00 20.36 -8.35
CA LEU A 181 -4.56 19.12 -8.98
C LEU A 181 -5.46 18.72 -10.14
N LYS A 182 -6.79 18.82 -9.97
CA LYS A 182 -7.77 18.56 -11.03
C LYS A 182 -7.53 19.43 -12.25
N PHE A 183 -7.35 20.73 -12.04
CA PHE A 183 -7.06 21.67 -13.12
C PHE A 183 -5.74 21.34 -13.82
N LYS A 184 -4.70 21.00 -13.05
CA LYS A 184 -3.39 20.65 -13.60
C LYS A 184 -3.43 19.39 -14.47
N GLU A 185 -4.00 18.30 -13.95
CA GLU A 185 -4.08 17.00 -14.63
C GLU A 185 -4.89 17.11 -15.93
N ILE A 186 -6.08 17.72 -15.87
CA ILE A 186 -6.95 17.88 -17.05
C ILE A 186 -6.25 18.70 -18.15
N ASN A 187 -5.49 19.73 -17.79
CA ASN A 187 -4.76 20.53 -18.77
C ASN A 187 -3.57 19.78 -19.37
N LEU A 188 -2.86 18.97 -18.57
CA LEU A 188 -1.82 18.08 -19.07
C LEU A 188 -2.40 17.11 -20.11
N ILE A 189 -3.52 16.43 -19.79
CA ILE A 189 -4.16 15.48 -20.69
C ILE A 189 -4.60 16.14 -21.99
N LYS A 190 -5.21 17.33 -21.92
CA LYS A 190 -5.59 18.11 -23.11
C LYS A 190 -4.39 18.50 -23.97
N SER A 191 -3.22 18.70 -23.36
CA SER A 191 -1.99 19.01 -24.10
C SER A 191 -1.42 17.81 -24.86
N ILE A 192 -1.72 16.58 -24.41
CA ILE A 192 -1.29 15.35 -25.09
C ILE A 192 -2.06 15.17 -26.40
N GLY A 193 -3.37 15.47 -26.41
CA GLY A 193 -4.14 15.42 -27.65
C GLY A 193 -5.59 15.86 -27.52
N SER A 194 -6.11 16.50 -28.57
CA SER A 194 -7.50 16.97 -28.63
C SER A 194 -8.55 15.87 -28.72
N ASN A 195 -8.13 14.63 -29.02
CA ASN A 195 -9.03 13.48 -29.19
C ASN A 195 -9.23 12.69 -27.90
N ILE A 196 -8.65 13.14 -26.78
CA ILE A 196 -8.83 12.52 -25.47
C ILE A 196 -10.06 13.12 -24.81
N ASN A 197 -11.09 12.30 -24.61
CA ASN A 197 -12.24 12.67 -23.82
C ASN A 197 -11.93 12.38 -22.34
N VAL A 198 -12.13 13.37 -21.47
CA VAL A 198 -11.83 13.25 -20.04
C VAL A 198 -13.14 13.26 -19.27
N ASP A 199 -13.39 12.20 -18.51
CA ASP A 199 -14.50 12.19 -17.56
C ASP A 199 -14.08 12.98 -16.31
N LYS A 200 -14.54 14.23 -16.22
CA LYS A 200 -14.16 15.13 -15.13
C LYS A 200 -14.72 14.72 -13.77
N ASP A 201 -15.74 13.87 -13.76
CA ASP A 201 -16.39 13.42 -12.54
C ASP A 201 -15.70 12.16 -11.98
N SER A 202 -14.85 11.52 -12.79
CA SER A 202 -13.99 10.41 -12.37
C SER A 202 -12.70 10.82 -11.66
N PHE A 203 -12.41 12.13 -11.56
CA PHE A 203 -11.16 12.61 -10.99
C PHE A 203 -11.10 12.33 -9.48
N THR A 204 -10.08 11.58 -9.07
CA THR A 204 -9.82 11.31 -7.65
C THR A 204 -8.43 11.79 -7.24
N VAL A 205 -8.28 12.13 -5.96
CA VAL A 205 -7.00 12.45 -5.34
C VAL A 205 -6.90 11.72 -4.02
N LYS A 206 -5.76 11.07 -3.78
CA LYS A 206 -5.38 10.51 -2.48
C LYS A 206 -4.09 11.17 -2.02
N ARG A 207 -3.92 11.34 -0.71
CA ARG A 207 -2.66 11.83 -0.13
C ARG A 207 -2.04 10.76 0.75
N SER A 208 -0.73 10.61 0.65
CA SER A 208 0.07 9.78 1.56
C SER A 208 1.32 10.55 1.94
N GLY A 209 1.36 11.03 3.19
CA GLY A 209 2.43 11.89 3.67
C GLY A 209 2.55 13.19 2.86
N ASN A 210 3.67 13.35 2.13
CA ASN A 210 3.97 14.52 1.31
C ASN A 210 3.61 14.36 -0.16
N TYR A 211 3.03 13.21 -0.54
CA TYR A 211 2.69 12.87 -1.92
C TYR A 211 1.18 12.89 -2.13
N TYR A 212 0.79 13.31 -3.32
CA TYR A 212 -0.58 13.33 -3.80
C TYR A 212 -0.65 12.46 -5.06
N TYR A 213 -1.60 11.55 -5.09
CA TYR A 213 -1.82 10.61 -6.18
C TYR A 213 -3.15 10.95 -6.83
N THR A 214 -3.12 11.28 -8.11
CA THR A 214 -4.32 11.56 -8.91
C THR A 214 -4.64 10.35 -9.77
N SER A 215 -5.92 10.13 -10.05
CA SER A 215 -6.34 9.29 -11.16
C SER A 215 -7.54 9.90 -11.86
N VAL A 216 -7.59 9.78 -13.17
CA VAL A 216 -8.71 10.27 -13.98
C VAL A 216 -8.97 9.33 -15.15
N TYR A 217 -10.24 9.05 -15.37
CA TYR A 217 -10.69 8.23 -16.48
C TYR A 217 -10.68 9.03 -17.78
N VAL A 218 -10.13 8.42 -18.81
CA VAL A 218 -10.07 8.99 -20.15
C VAL A 218 -10.61 8.00 -21.18
N SER A 219 -11.05 8.52 -22.32
CA SER A 219 -11.37 7.72 -23.48
C SER A 219 -10.76 8.29 -24.75
N VAL A 220 -10.15 7.41 -25.54
CA VAL A 220 -9.53 7.72 -26.84
C VAL A 220 -10.10 6.78 -27.88
N ASN A 221 -10.81 7.32 -28.87
CA ASN A 221 -11.42 6.54 -29.95
C ASN A 221 -12.35 5.40 -29.49
N GLY A 222 -12.98 5.54 -28.32
CA GLY A 222 -13.89 4.53 -27.75
C GLY A 222 -13.20 3.47 -26.90
N GLU A 223 -11.86 3.48 -26.81
CA GLU A 223 -11.13 2.77 -25.77
C GLU A 223 -11.04 3.64 -24.52
N SER A 224 -10.94 3.01 -23.35
CA SER A 224 -10.95 3.71 -22.08
C SER A 224 -9.81 3.24 -21.19
N ASP A 225 -9.22 4.19 -20.48
CA ASP A 225 -8.08 3.95 -19.60
C ASP A 225 -8.04 4.98 -18.45
N TYR A 226 -7.10 4.82 -17.53
CA TYR A 226 -6.80 5.79 -16.50
C TYR A 226 -5.48 6.50 -16.78
N ILE A 227 -5.45 7.79 -16.47
CA ILE A 227 -4.20 8.54 -16.35
C ILE A 227 -3.98 8.80 -14.88
N GLU A 228 -2.84 8.36 -14.38
CA GLU A 228 -2.41 8.52 -13.00
C GLU A 228 -1.24 9.51 -12.93
N GLY A 229 -1.19 10.27 -11.84
CA GLY A 229 -0.14 11.25 -11.60
C GLY A 229 0.29 11.26 -10.14
N THR A 230 1.60 11.35 -9.92
CA THR A 230 2.18 11.52 -8.58
C THR A 230 2.72 12.94 -8.45
N TYR A 231 2.37 13.61 -7.36
CA TYR A 231 2.71 15.01 -7.12
C TYR A 231 3.25 15.24 -5.71
N LYS A 232 4.12 16.24 -5.59
CA LYS A 232 4.56 16.80 -4.31
C LYS A 232 4.25 18.29 -4.27
N LYS A 233 3.74 18.78 -3.15
CA LYS A 233 3.48 20.21 -2.96
C LYS A 233 4.72 20.89 -2.39
N LYS A 234 5.31 21.83 -3.13
CA LYS A 234 6.43 22.68 -2.69
C LYS A 234 6.08 24.14 -2.87
N ASN A 235 6.26 24.95 -1.82
CA ASN A 235 5.98 26.39 -1.84
C ASN A 235 4.59 26.75 -2.42
N GLY A 236 3.57 25.96 -2.05
CA GLY A 236 2.19 26.15 -2.52
C GLY A 236 1.90 25.67 -3.95
N LYS A 237 2.86 25.04 -4.65
CA LYS A 237 2.68 24.54 -6.01
C LYS A 237 2.89 23.04 -6.08
N PHE A 238 2.11 22.36 -6.92
CA PHE A 238 2.29 20.94 -7.21
C PHE A 238 3.36 20.75 -8.28
N GLU A 239 4.35 19.92 -7.98
CA GLU A 239 5.39 19.45 -8.89
C GLU A 239 5.12 17.97 -9.19
N SER A 240 5.17 17.56 -10.46
CA SER A 240 5.08 16.14 -10.81
C SER A 240 6.33 15.44 -10.31
N VAL A 241 6.15 14.29 -9.67
CA VAL A 241 7.23 13.38 -9.35
C VAL A 241 7.29 12.43 -10.53
N ILE A 242 8.30 12.60 -11.37
CA ILE A 242 8.66 11.56 -12.31
C ILE A 242 9.43 10.56 -11.45
N ASP A 243 8.94 9.33 -11.35
CA ASP A 243 9.82 8.24 -10.92
C ASP A 243 10.91 8.18 -11.98
N GLU A 244 12.03 8.84 -11.71
CA GLU A 244 13.28 8.53 -12.38
C GLU A 244 13.51 7.06 -12.00
N GLU A 245 13.13 6.15 -12.91
CA GLU A 245 13.61 4.78 -12.86
C GLU A 245 15.11 4.89 -12.58
N ASP A 246 15.57 4.35 -11.44
CA ASP A 246 16.97 4.33 -11.07
C ASP A 246 17.76 3.86 -12.31
N GLU A 247 18.46 4.79 -12.97
CA GLU A 247 19.42 4.49 -14.02
C GLU A 247 20.54 3.69 -13.34
N THR A 248 20.33 2.38 -13.24
CA THR A 248 21.35 1.43 -12.86
C THR A 248 22.24 1.22 -14.08
N ASP A 249 23.53 1.53 -13.89
CA ASP A 249 24.58 1.49 -14.90
C ASP A 249 24.55 0.19 -15.75
N GLU A 250 24.47 0.34 -17.07
CA GLU A 250 24.52 -0.76 -18.05
C GLU A 250 25.88 -1.48 -18.03
N GLU A 251 25.92 -2.78 -17.67
CA GLU A 251 26.97 -3.70 -18.11
C GLU A 251 26.42 -4.70 -19.15
N ASP A 252 27.19 -4.79 -20.24
CA ASP A 252 26.99 -5.54 -21.48
C ASP A 252 26.44 -6.97 -21.31
N SER A 253 25.34 -7.30 -22.00
CA SER A 253 25.20 -8.63 -22.63
C SER A 253 24.17 -8.68 -23.78
N ASP A 254 24.59 -9.29 -24.88
CA ASP A 254 23.87 -9.42 -26.16
C ASP A 254 22.54 -10.23 -26.06
N PRO A 255 21.51 -9.89 -26.85
CA PRO A 255 20.22 -10.58 -26.80
C PRO A 255 20.12 -11.78 -27.74
N VAL A 256 19.55 -12.89 -27.25
CA VAL A 256 19.08 -14.03 -28.05
C VAL A 256 17.57 -13.92 -28.27
N SER A 257 17.16 -13.92 -29.54
CA SER A 257 15.76 -13.78 -29.97
C SER A 257 15.01 -15.11 -30.01
N VAL A 258 13.80 -15.18 -29.45
CA VAL A 258 12.69 -16.04 -29.93
C VAL A 258 11.33 -15.36 -29.67
N THR A 259 10.44 -15.51 -30.64
CA THR A 259 9.21 -14.77 -30.93
C THR A 259 7.95 -15.22 -30.18
N GLY A 260 7.07 -14.26 -29.85
CA GLY A 260 5.63 -14.47 -29.58
C GLY A 260 4.84 -13.18 -29.84
N SER A 261 3.80 -13.25 -30.67
CA SER A 261 3.13 -12.09 -31.30
C SER A 261 1.92 -11.56 -30.52
N GLY A 262 1.93 -10.27 -30.18
CA GLY A 262 0.75 -9.46 -29.81
C GLY A 262 0.29 -8.55 -30.97
N PRO A 263 -0.96 -8.04 -30.95
CA PRO A 263 -1.59 -7.45 -32.13
C PRO A 263 -0.99 -6.10 -32.55
N ASP A 264 -0.82 -5.96 -33.87
CA ASP A 264 -0.26 -4.81 -34.57
C ASP A 264 -1.29 -3.67 -34.70
N LEU A 265 -1.07 -2.59 -33.95
CA LEU A 265 -1.90 -1.37 -33.95
C LEU A 265 -1.59 -0.40 -35.11
N SER A 266 -0.68 -0.75 -36.03
CA SER A 266 -0.34 0.12 -37.17
C SER A 266 -1.43 0.23 -38.26
N GLN A 267 -2.56 -0.48 -38.09
CA GLN A 267 -3.66 -0.49 -39.07
C GLN A 267 -4.71 0.62 -38.86
N TYR A 268 -4.57 1.45 -37.82
CA TYR A 268 -5.45 2.57 -37.57
C TYR A 268 -4.79 3.89 -37.99
N GLN A 269 -4.70 4.12 -39.30
CA GLN A 269 -4.50 5.44 -39.93
C GLN A 269 -5.37 5.60 -41.16
#